data_AF-A0A355RAC5-F1
#
_entry.id   AF-A0A355RAC5-F1
#
_cell.length_a   1.000
_cell.length_b   1.000
_cell.length_c   1.000
_cell.angle_alpha   90.00
_cell.angle_beta   90.00
_cell.angle_gamma   90.00
#
_symmetry.space_group_name_H-M   'P 1'
#
loop_
_entity.id
_entity.type
_entity.pdbx_description
1 polymer ?
#
loop_
_entity_poly.entity_id
_entity_poly.type
_entity_poly.pdbx_seq_one_letter_code
_entity_poly.pdbx_strand_id
1 'polypeptide(L)'
;MSRSDVATERRQPIITLAPKDVRLRESAGNEFRIVVPAGVPLERLSESSFYAVVAHQFNPFDELILIDAGRTYWARYLVLQSGMGYCEVFQLAFVKLPAMLCAVGERLPSNHRLVYTGPETLWSAVRNSDGVVIIQNARTQEDCLEQLLQHASLRP
;
A
#
# COMPACT_ATOMS: atom_id res chain seq x y z
N MET A 1 36.47 -39.91 -49.86
CA MET A 1 37.16 -39.19 -48.77
C MET A 1 36.10 -38.44 -47.98
N SER A 2 35.77 -38.94 -46.78
CA SER A 2 34.70 -38.37 -45.93
C SER A 2 35.31 -37.27 -45.05
N ARG A 3 34.77 -36.05 -45.13
CA ARG A 3 35.12 -34.94 -44.22
C ARG A 3 34.38 -35.17 -42.92
N SER A 4 35.12 -35.50 -41.87
CA SER A 4 34.62 -35.61 -40.50
C SER A 4 34.29 -34.20 -40.00
N ASP A 5 33.00 -33.91 -39.81
CA ASP A 5 32.55 -32.73 -39.09
C ASP A 5 32.90 -32.91 -37.60
N VAL A 6 33.94 -32.22 -37.16
CA VAL A 6 34.29 -32.12 -35.74
C VAL A 6 33.32 -31.12 -35.12
N ALA A 7 32.28 -31.63 -34.46
CA ALA A 7 31.41 -30.81 -33.62
C ALA A 7 32.18 -30.31 -32.40
N THR A 8 32.76 -29.12 -32.49
CA THR A 8 33.29 -28.41 -31.33
C THR A 8 32.13 -28.01 -30.41
N GLU A 9 31.98 -28.71 -29.28
CA GLU A 9 31.14 -28.26 -28.17
C GLU A 9 31.61 -26.87 -27.72
N ARG A 10 30.83 -25.85 -28.05
CA ARG A 10 31.03 -24.50 -27.50
C ARG A 10 30.55 -24.51 -26.06
N ARG A 11 31.46 -24.72 -25.11
CA ARG A 11 31.18 -24.47 -23.69
C ARG A 11 30.80 -23.00 -23.53
N GLN A 12 29.54 -22.74 -23.21
CA GLN A 12 29.12 -21.38 -22.84
C GLN A 12 29.88 -20.98 -21.57
N PRO A 13 30.43 -19.75 -21.51
CA PRO A 13 31.13 -19.30 -20.32
C PRO A 13 30.16 -19.31 -19.13
N ILE A 14 30.65 -19.81 -17.99
CA ILE A 14 29.89 -19.77 -16.74
C ILE A 14 29.77 -18.29 -16.33
N ILE A 15 28.56 -17.74 -16.44
CA ILE A 15 28.26 -16.36 -16.02
C ILE A 15 28.18 -16.37 -14.49
N THR A 16 28.96 -15.50 -13.85
CA THR A 16 28.98 -15.33 -12.39
C THR A 16 28.85 -13.85 -12.03
N LEU A 17 28.47 -13.56 -10.79
CA LEU A 17 28.36 -12.19 -10.29
C LEU A 17 29.73 -11.54 -10.22
N ALA A 18 29.81 -10.28 -10.67
CA ALA A 18 30.96 -9.41 -10.47
C ALA A 18 30.69 -8.45 -9.31
N PRO A 19 31.74 -7.88 -8.67
CA PRO A 19 31.56 -6.91 -7.59
C PRO A 19 30.65 -5.71 -7.93
N LYS A 20 30.55 -5.33 -9.21
CA LYS A 20 29.67 -4.25 -9.69
C LYS A 20 28.18 -4.58 -9.56
N ASP A 21 27.83 -5.87 -9.52
CA ASP A 21 26.45 -6.39 -9.50
C ASP A 21 25.89 -6.43 -8.07
N VAL A 22 26.76 -6.21 -7.07
CA VAL A 22 26.38 -6.16 -5.65
C VAL A 22 26.57 -4.74 -5.15
N ARG A 23 25.48 -4.13 -4.69
CA ARG A 23 25.48 -2.80 -4.08
C ARG A 23 24.62 -2.80 -2.83
N LEU A 24 24.92 -1.88 -1.91
CA LEU A 24 24.05 -1.65 -0.76
C LEU A 24 22.68 -1.21 -1.28
N ARG A 25 21.62 -1.83 -0.74
CA ARG A 25 20.23 -1.56 -1.15
C ARG A 25 19.91 -0.06 -1.08
N GLU A 26 20.27 0.55 0.03
CA GLU A 26 20.10 1.98 0.35
C GLU A 26 20.81 2.93 -0.64
N SER A 27 21.81 2.43 -1.37
CA SER A 27 22.54 3.22 -2.39
C SER A 27 22.06 2.98 -3.83
N ALA A 28 21.27 1.93 -4.05
CA ALA A 28 20.95 1.41 -5.38
C ALA A 28 19.46 1.36 -5.69
N GLY A 29 18.60 1.58 -4.71
CA GLY A 29 17.17 1.76 -4.94
C GLY A 29 16.45 2.33 -3.72
N ASN A 30 15.16 2.53 -3.88
CA ASN A 30 14.31 3.25 -2.95
C ASN A 30 13.24 2.34 -2.34
N GLU A 31 12.78 2.72 -1.14
CA GLU A 31 11.61 2.14 -0.50
C GLU A 31 10.54 3.24 -0.35
N PHE A 32 9.43 3.08 -1.07
CA PHE A 32 8.34 4.03 -1.07
C PHE A 32 7.22 3.56 -0.14
N ARG A 33 6.88 4.39 0.84
CA ARG A 33 5.65 4.20 1.62
C ARG A 33 4.46 4.75 0.83
N ILE A 34 3.47 3.90 0.56
CA ILE A 34 2.24 4.26 -0.13
C ILE A 34 1.05 3.99 0.79
N VAL A 35 0.21 5.01 0.99
CA VAL A 35 -1.08 4.84 1.68
C VAL A 35 -2.16 4.63 0.64
N VAL A 36 -2.74 3.43 0.63
CA VAL A 36 -3.80 3.06 -0.29
C VAL A 36 -5.13 3.63 0.20
N PRO A 37 -5.93 4.29 -0.67
CA PRO A 37 -7.26 4.74 -0.29
C PRO A 37 -8.15 3.60 0.22
N ALA A 38 -8.99 3.90 1.21
CA ALA A 38 -9.89 2.90 1.78
C ALA A 38 -10.86 2.34 0.71
N GLY A 39 -11.09 1.03 0.74
CA GLY A 39 -12.02 0.35 -0.17
C GLY A 39 -11.43 -0.03 -1.53
N VAL A 40 -10.15 0.25 -1.79
CA VAL A 40 -9.46 -0.28 -2.98
C VAL A 40 -9.30 -1.79 -2.83
N PRO A 41 -9.81 -2.59 -3.79
CA PRO A 41 -9.69 -4.06 -3.75
C PRO A 41 -8.25 -4.48 -4.01
N LEU A 42 -7.84 -5.65 -3.50
CA LEU A 42 -6.45 -6.07 -3.51
C LEU A 42 -5.91 -6.33 -4.92
N GLU A 43 -6.79 -6.78 -5.82
CA GLU A 43 -6.49 -7.08 -7.21
C GLU A 43 -6.02 -5.82 -7.95
N ARG A 44 -6.54 -4.65 -7.58
CA ARG A 44 -6.17 -3.36 -8.17
C ARG A 44 -4.73 -2.97 -7.86
N LEU A 45 -4.16 -3.46 -6.76
CA LEU A 45 -2.78 -3.13 -6.37
C LEU A 45 -1.74 -3.74 -7.31
N SER A 46 -2.09 -4.77 -8.06
CA SER A 46 -1.21 -5.38 -9.06
C SER A 46 -1.39 -4.75 -10.45
N GLU A 47 -2.39 -3.89 -10.64
CA GLU A 47 -2.67 -3.27 -11.93
C GLU A 47 -1.75 -2.08 -12.19
N SER A 48 -1.11 -2.06 -13.37
CA SER A 48 -0.23 -0.95 -13.76
C SER A 48 -0.92 0.43 -13.77
N SER A 49 -2.22 0.44 -14.13
CA SER A 49 -3.02 1.67 -14.15
C SER A 49 -3.19 2.33 -12.77
N PHE A 50 -3.09 1.56 -11.69
CA PHE A 50 -3.23 2.08 -10.32
C PHE A 50 -2.12 3.06 -9.96
N TYR A 51 -0.93 2.87 -10.51
CA TYR A 51 0.26 3.68 -10.24
C TYR A 51 0.52 4.75 -11.29
N ALA A 52 -0.27 4.81 -12.38
CA ALA A 52 0.06 5.58 -13.59
C ALA A 52 0.46 7.04 -13.33
N VAL A 53 -0.21 7.71 -12.38
CA VAL A 53 0.02 9.13 -12.06
C VAL A 53 1.35 9.34 -11.33
N VAL A 54 1.80 8.36 -10.54
CA VAL A 54 3.02 8.45 -9.70
C VAL A 54 4.18 7.62 -10.24
N ALA A 55 3.97 6.85 -11.31
CA ALA A 55 4.94 5.92 -11.87
C ALA A 55 6.29 6.55 -12.26
N HIS A 56 6.30 7.84 -12.58
CA HIS A 56 7.50 8.61 -12.89
C HIS A 56 8.48 8.76 -11.71
N GLN A 57 8.04 8.47 -10.49
CA GLN A 57 8.88 8.50 -9.28
C GLN A 57 9.62 7.18 -9.04
N PHE A 58 9.23 6.12 -9.73
CA PHE A 58 9.73 4.76 -9.49
C PHE A 58 10.78 4.37 -10.52
N ASN A 59 11.74 3.58 -10.07
CA ASN A 59 12.70 2.88 -10.93
C ASN A 59 12.52 1.36 -10.80
N PRO A 60 12.96 0.59 -11.81
CA PRO A 60 13.08 -0.86 -11.67
C PRO A 60 13.85 -1.23 -10.41
N PHE A 61 13.39 -2.29 -9.74
CA PHE A 61 13.92 -2.79 -8.46
C PHE A 61 13.63 -1.90 -7.24
N ASP A 62 12.89 -0.80 -7.36
CA ASP A 62 12.36 -0.10 -6.19
C ASP A 62 11.32 -0.95 -5.47
N GLU A 63 11.19 -0.76 -4.16
CA GLU A 63 10.20 -1.45 -3.34
C GLU A 63 9.08 -0.51 -2.93
N LEU A 64 7.85 -0.99 -3.04
CA LEU A 64 6.65 -0.27 -2.65
C LEU A 64 6.05 -0.94 -1.42
N ILE A 65 5.98 -0.18 -0.33
CA ILE A 65 5.41 -0.60 0.96
C ILE A 65 4.02 0.02 1.08
N LEU A 66 3.00 -0.79 0.84
CA LEU A 66 1.61 -0.37 0.81
C LEU A 66 0.95 -0.63 2.17
N ILE A 67 0.22 0.36 2.66
CA ILE A 67 -0.67 0.23 3.80
C ILE A 67 -2.04 0.81 3.46
N ASP A 68 -3.09 0.05 3.74
CA ASP A 68 -4.46 0.56 3.62
C ASP A 68 -4.68 1.73 4.59
N ALA A 69 -5.38 2.78 4.14
CA ALA A 69 -5.76 3.90 4.98
C ALA A 69 -6.60 3.46 6.20
N GLY A 70 -7.42 2.42 6.02
CA GLY A 70 -8.17 1.76 7.09
C GLY A 70 -7.34 0.81 7.96
N ARG A 71 -6.04 0.68 7.70
CA ARG A 71 -5.08 -0.20 8.41
C ARG A 71 -5.52 -1.67 8.44
N THR A 72 -6.18 -2.13 7.39
CA THR A 72 -6.68 -3.52 7.32
C THR A 72 -5.67 -4.49 6.72
N TYR A 73 -4.70 -4.00 5.95
CA TYR A 73 -3.62 -4.81 5.40
C TYR A 73 -2.35 -4.01 5.20
N TRP A 74 -1.26 -4.76 5.07
CA TRP A 74 0.05 -4.30 4.68
C TRP A 74 0.58 -5.19 3.56
N ALA A 75 1.25 -4.59 2.58
CA ALA A 75 1.81 -5.33 1.46
C ALA A 75 3.15 -4.75 1.00
N ARG A 76 3.97 -5.60 0.39
CA ARG A 76 5.21 -5.20 -0.29
C ARG A 76 5.17 -5.64 -1.74
N TYR A 77 5.59 -4.74 -2.61
CA TYR A 77 5.70 -4.97 -4.05
C TYR A 77 7.09 -4.56 -4.55
N LEU A 78 7.59 -5.29 -5.53
CA LEU A 78 8.80 -4.96 -6.28
C LEU A 78 8.41 -4.33 -7.62
N VAL A 79 9.01 -3.21 -7.97
CA VAL A 79 8.84 -2.62 -9.30
C VAL A 79 9.66 -3.42 -10.31
N LEU A 80 8.99 -3.99 -11.31
CA LEU A 80 9.64 -4.70 -12.42
C LEU A 80 10.01 -3.73 -13.54
N GLN A 81 9.09 -2.83 -13.87
CA GLN A 81 9.28 -1.83 -14.91
C GLN A 81 8.42 -0.60 -14.60
N SER A 82 8.93 0.60 -14.89
CA SER A 82 8.20 1.85 -14.71
C SER A 82 8.49 2.82 -15.85
N GLY A 83 7.55 3.73 -16.08
CA GLY A 83 7.70 4.83 -17.02
C GLY A 83 6.58 5.84 -16.90
N MET A 84 6.47 6.72 -17.89
CA MET A 84 5.41 7.73 -17.92
C MET A 84 4.05 7.07 -18.17
N GLY A 85 3.26 6.92 -17.09
CA GLY A 85 1.89 6.39 -17.15
C GLY A 85 1.74 4.89 -16.93
N TYR A 86 2.82 4.15 -16.62
CA TYR A 86 2.73 2.71 -16.35
C TYR A 86 3.75 2.27 -15.29
N CYS A 87 3.37 1.30 -14.45
CA CYS A 87 4.25 0.66 -13.48
C CYS A 87 3.86 -0.81 -13.31
N GLU A 88 4.71 -1.73 -13.75
CA GLU A 88 4.52 -3.15 -13.52
C GLU A 88 5.16 -3.54 -12.19
N VAL A 89 4.40 -4.22 -11.35
CA VAL A 89 4.80 -4.58 -10.00
C VAL A 89 4.59 -6.07 -9.73
N PHE A 90 5.40 -6.63 -8.84
CA PHE A 90 5.26 -8.00 -8.37
C PHE A 90 5.08 -8.03 -6.86
N GLN A 91 4.05 -8.73 -6.38
CA GLN A 91 3.77 -8.83 -4.94
C GLN A 91 4.82 -9.71 -4.26
N LEU A 92 5.58 -9.13 -3.33
CA LEU A 92 6.57 -9.85 -2.50
C LEU A 92 5.94 -10.42 -1.24
N ALA A 93 5.08 -9.64 -0.59
CA ALA A 93 4.44 -10.03 0.66
C ALA A 93 3.06 -9.38 0.81
N PHE A 94 2.15 -10.09 1.45
CA PHE A 94 0.86 -9.56 1.86
C PHE A 94 0.51 -10.08 3.25
N VAL A 95 0.11 -9.17 4.13
CA VAL A 95 -0.28 -9.45 5.51
C VAL A 95 -1.59 -8.75 5.79
N LYS A 96 -2.63 -9.52 6.12
CA LYS A 96 -3.86 -8.96 6.68
C LYS A 96 -3.59 -8.53 8.11
N LEU A 97 -3.83 -7.26 8.42
CA LEU A 97 -3.62 -6.71 9.74
C LEU A 97 -4.81 -7.07 10.64
N PRO A 98 -4.59 -7.24 11.96
CA PRO A 98 -5.68 -7.47 12.89
C PRO A 98 -6.62 -6.27 12.88
N ALA A 99 -7.93 -6.54 12.99
CA ALA A 99 -8.90 -5.47 13.16
C ALA A 99 -8.53 -4.70 14.43
N MET A 100 -8.16 -3.43 14.26
CA MET A 100 -7.93 -2.55 15.38
C MET A 100 -9.29 -2.28 16.01
N LEU A 101 -9.60 -3.01 17.08
CA LEU A 101 -10.71 -2.66 17.96
C LEU A 101 -10.42 -1.24 18.44
N CYS A 102 -11.25 -0.28 18.06
CA CYS A 102 -11.27 1.00 18.76
C CYS A 102 -11.42 0.63 20.24
N ALA A 103 -10.48 1.07 21.08
CA ALA A 103 -10.58 0.80 22.51
C ALA A 103 -11.89 1.43 22.98
N VAL A 104 -12.91 0.60 23.17
CA VAL A 104 -14.23 1.03 23.65
C VAL A 104 -14.08 1.22 25.15
N GLY A 105 -13.86 2.46 25.56
CA GLY A 105 -14.07 2.90 26.92
C GLY A 105 -15.42 3.56 27.14
N GLU A 106 -16.00 4.24 26.14
CA GLU A 106 -17.08 5.20 26.40
C GLU A 106 -18.21 5.16 25.38
N ARG A 107 -19.41 5.43 25.90
CA ARG A 107 -20.74 5.32 25.30
C ARG A 107 -20.82 5.99 23.92
N LEU A 108 -20.54 5.23 22.86
CA LEU A 108 -20.83 5.72 21.52
C LEU A 108 -22.35 5.84 21.34
N PRO A 109 -22.86 6.95 20.79
CA PRO A 109 -24.25 7.03 20.39
C PRO A 109 -24.61 5.88 19.45
N SER A 110 -25.79 5.28 19.64
CA SER A 110 -26.27 4.20 18.78
C SER A 110 -26.19 4.60 17.30
N ASN A 111 -25.91 3.63 16.43
CA ASN A 111 -25.80 3.82 14.97
C ASN A 111 -24.61 4.70 14.50
N HIS A 112 -23.56 4.86 15.31
CA HIS A 112 -22.32 5.52 14.90
C HIS A 112 -21.11 4.61 15.13
N ARG A 113 -20.00 4.89 14.44
CA ARG A 113 -18.69 4.30 14.69
C ARG A 113 -17.60 5.35 14.50
N LEU A 114 -16.55 5.26 15.30
CA LEU A 114 -15.33 6.06 15.10
C LEU A 114 -14.35 5.21 14.30
N VAL A 115 -13.77 5.80 13.26
CA VAL A 115 -12.82 5.13 12.37
C VAL A 115 -11.68 6.08 12.11
N TYR A 116 -10.46 5.57 12.22
CA TYR A 116 -9.30 6.30 11.73
C TYR A 116 -9.18 6.10 10.21
N THR A 117 -9.27 7.18 9.46
CA THR A 117 -9.40 7.15 7.99
C THR A 117 -8.11 7.49 7.25
N GLY A 118 -6.99 7.63 7.97
CA GLY A 118 -5.65 7.83 7.39
C GLY A 118 -4.91 9.02 8.00
N PRO A 119 -3.66 9.29 7.55
CA PRO A 119 -2.85 10.39 8.07
C PRO A 119 -3.38 11.79 7.73
N GLU A 120 -4.09 11.93 6.61
CA GLU A 120 -4.63 13.23 6.17
C GLU A 120 -5.98 13.53 6.85
N THR A 121 -6.83 12.52 7.00
CA THR A 121 -8.22 12.66 7.46
C THR A 121 -8.43 12.29 8.93
N LEU A 122 -7.39 11.74 9.57
CA LEU A 122 -7.31 11.39 10.99
C LEU A 122 -8.52 10.59 11.49
N TRP A 123 -9.04 10.90 12.68
CA TRP A 123 -10.23 10.26 13.22
C TRP A 123 -11.50 10.86 12.62
N SER A 124 -12.42 9.99 12.24
CA SER A 124 -13.70 10.35 11.66
C SER A 124 -14.84 9.59 12.33
N ALA A 125 -15.98 10.26 12.54
CA ALA A 125 -17.21 9.65 13.00
C ALA A 125 -18.10 9.34 11.80
N VAL A 126 -18.49 8.07 11.66
CA VAL A 126 -19.30 7.59 10.54
C VAL A 126 -20.61 7.05 11.07
N ARG A 127 -21.72 7.40 10.44
CA ARG A 127 -23.02 6.82 10.74
C ARG A 127 -23.13 5.43 10.12
N ASN A 128 -23.57 4.44 10.90
CA ASN A 128 -23.61 3.05 10.47
C ASN A 128 -24.72 2.75 9.46
N SER A 129 -25.80 3.54 9.45
CA SER A 129 -26.95 3.30 8.57
C SER A 129 -26.69 3.61 7.09
N ASP A 130 -25.92 4.67 6.81
CA ASP A 130 -25.70 5.20 5.45
C ASP A 130 -24.20 5.35 5.10
N GLY A 131 -23.30 5.14 6.06
CA GLY A 131 -21.86 5.29 5.86
C GLY A 131 -21.40 6.75 5.75
N VAL A 132 -22.25 7.73 6.06
CA VAL A 132 -21.92 9.15 5.96
C VAL A 132 -20.93 9.55 7.05
N VAL A 133 -19.87 10.25 6.65
CA VAL A 133 -18.90 10.87 7.56
C VAL A 133 -19.53 12.14 8.17
N ILE A 134 -19.70 12.15 9.48
CA ILE A 134 -20.28 13.27 10.25
C ILE A 134 -19.17 14.21 10.74
N ILE A 135 -18.11 13.64 11.30
CA ILE A 135 -16.94 14.35 11.80
C ILE A 135 -15.72 13.85 11.04
N GLN A 136 -14.80 14.74 10.69
CA GLN A 136 -13.55 14.43 10.01
C GLN A 136 -12.41 15.25 10.63
N ASN A 137 -11.16 14.78 10.49
CA ASN A 137 -9.94 15.47 10.94
C ASN A 137 -9.80 15.63 12.47
N ALA A 138 -10.49 14.82 13.26
CA ALA A 138 -10.28 14.82 14.71
C ALA A 138 -8.91 14.22 15.05
N ARG A 139 -8.18 14.85 15.97
CA ARG A 139 -6.77 14.48 16.23
C ARG A 139 -6.64 13.19 17.03
N THR A 140 -7.56 12.98 17.96
CA THR A 140 -7.62 11.78 18.79
C THR A 140 -9.02 11.16 18.71
N GLN A 141 -9.14 9.93 19.19
CA GLN A 141 -10.42 9.24 19.24
C GLN A 141 -11.40 9.96 20.19
N GLU A 142 -10.88 10.49 21.30
CA GLU A 142 -11.64 11.24 22.32
C GLU A 142 -12.16 12.56 21.77
N ASP A 143 -11.30 13.32 21.06
CA ASP A 143 -11.68 14.56 20.37
C ASP A 143 -12.81 14.29 19.35
N CYS A 144 -12.71 13.19 18.61
CA CYS A 144 -13.75 12.79 17.66
C CYS A 144 -15.08 12.46 18.35
N LEU A 145 -15.03 11.81 19.51
CA LEU A 145 -16.19 11.48 20.32
C LEU A 145 -16.85 12.75 20.90
N GLU A 146 -16.06 13.67 21.46
CA GLU A 146 -16.58 14.93 22.00
C GLU A 146 -17.28 15.76 20.92
N GLN A 147 -16.66 15.88 19.74
CA GLN A 147 -17.26 16.56 18.59
C GLN A 147 -18.55 15.87 18.13
N LEU A 148 -18.57 14.54 18.07
CA LEU A 148 -19.76 13.77 17.72
C LEU A 148 -20.90 14.02 18.73
N LEU A 149 -20.61 13.99 20.03
CA LEU A 149 -21.57 14.22 21.11
C LEU A 149 -22.21 15.62 21.06
N GLN A 150 -21.46 16.61 20.56
CA GLN A 150 -21.95 17.99 20.40
C GLN A 150 -22.68 18.22 19.07
N HIS A 151 -22.57 17.30 18.12
CA HIS A 151 -23.08 17.45 16.75
C HIS A 151 -24.62 17.39 16.69
N ALA A 152 -25.21 18.21 15.82
CA ALA A 152 -26.65 18.34 15.68
C ALA A 152 -27.36 17.03 15.27
N SER A 153 -26.64 16.10 14.64
CA SER A 153 -27.16 14.79 14.23
C SER A 153 -27.55 13.86 15.38
N LEU A 154 -27.22 14.21 16.63
CA LEU A 154 -27.64 13.48 17.83
C LEU A 154 -28.79 14.14 18.58
N ARG A 155 -29.23 15.34 18.17
CA ARG A 155 -30.39 16.00 18.76
C ARG A 155 -31.67 15.47 18.09
N PRO A 156 -32.70 15.09 18.86
CA PRO A 156 -33.97 14.62 18.32
C PRO A 156 -34.71 15.70 17.52
#